data_AF-A0A1Q5SBM5-F1
#
_entry.id   AF-A0A1Q5SBM5-F1
#
_cell.length_a   1.000
_cell.length_b   1.000
_cell.length_c   1.000
_cell.angle_alpha   90.00
_cell.angle_beta   90.00
_cell.angle_gamma   90.00
#
_symmetry.space_group_name_H-M   'P 1'
#
loop_
_entity.id
_entity.type
_entity.pdbx_description
1 polymer ?
#
loop_
_entity_poly.entity_id
_entity_poly.type
_entity_poly.pdbx_seq_one_letter_code
_entity_poly.pdbx_strand_id
1 'polypeptide(L)'
;MKTWSQELVDRYPEVLVRKLRGVPFAAGYPQCNTGWRDIVTNLVARVSAAAVGYSVQLTEIQERHGRLIIYWKAETALPIRVERAIADAIALAEARAACSCTVCGASARLFSDAGQLLTACTKHARGIPVRVRPGAENLHIVRTFVGDGVGGVIGCQRYDRVHDRFTDSDLIGADDWHEIRSRGKSKIPRTDNKD
;
A
#
# COMPACT_ATOMS: atom_id res chain seq x y z
N MET A 1 26.95 15.44 5.48
CA MET A 1 25.57 15.86 5.21
C MET A 1 24.67 14.64 5.34
N LYS A 2 23.55 14.72 6.07
CA LYS A 2 22.62 13.58 6.19
C LYS A 2 21.81 13.43 4.91
N THR A 3 21.47 12.20 4.54
CA THR A 3 20.52 11.93 3.45
C THR A 3 19.09 12.16 3.96
N TRP A 4 18.12 12.36 3.05
CA TRP A 4 16.71 12.49 3.44
C TRP A 4 16.20 11.23 4.16
N SER A 5 16.67 10.05 3.77
CA SER A 5 16.33 8.78 4.43
C SER A 5 16.87 8.74 5.86
N GLN A 6 18.09 9.24 6.08
CA GLN A 6 18.67 9.34 7.43
C GLN A 6 17.89 10.34 8.30
N GLU A 7 17.53 11.50 7.75
CA GLU A 7 16.69 12.49 8.44
C GLU A 7 15.32 11.90 8.83
N LEU A 8 14.75 11.04 7.97
CA LEU A 8 13.48 10.38 8.24
C LEU A 8 13.60 9.35 9.37
N VAL A 9 14.67 8.54 9.37
CA VAL A 9 14.97 7.60 10.46
C VAL A 9 15.19 8.31 11.78
N ASP A 10 15.91 9.43 11.76
CA ASP A 10 16.16 10.23 12.96
C ASP A 10 14.87 10.86 13.51
N ARG A 11 13.92 11.20 12.62
CA ARG A 11 12.63 11.80 12.98
C ARG A 11 11.62 10.81 13.52
N TYR A 12 11.61 9.58 13.01
CA TYR A 12 10.63 8.54 13.37
C TYR A 12 11.31 7.22 13.80
N PRO A 13 12.21 7.24 14.80
CA PRO A 13 12.93 6.06 15.22
C PRO A 13 11.99 4.98 15.78
N GLU A 14 10.84 5.34 16.34
CA GLU A 14 9.88 4.42 16.94
C GLU A 14 9.25 3.44 15.94
N VAL A 15 9.05 3.86 14.69
CA VAL A 15 8.49 3.00 13.63
C VAL A 15 9.55 2.46 12.65
N LEU A 16 10.72 3.10 12.56
CA LEU A 16 11.77 2.73 11.58
C LEU A 16 12.94 1.95 12.18
N VAL A 17 13.19 2.08 13.50
CA VAL A 17 14.31 1.43 14.18
C VAL A 17 13.80 0.25 15.01
N ARG A 18 14.43 -0.90 14.81
CA ARG A 18 14.21 -2.10 15.60
C ARG A 18 15.45 -2.38 16.44
N LYS A 19 15.26 -2.95 17.62
CA LYS A 19 16.33 -3.58 18.39
C LYS A 19 16.36 -5.07 18.13
N LEU A 20 17.52 -5.62 17.77
CA LEU A 20 17.78 -7.05 17.74
C LEU A 20 18.91 -7.34 18.74
N ARG A 21 18.62 -8.12 19.78
CA ARG A 21 19.58 -8.41 20.87
C ARG A 21 20.23 -7.15 21.46
N GLY A 22 19.44 -6.10 21.66
CA GLY A 22 19.89 -4.82 22.21
C GLY A 22 20.54 -3.86 21.19
N VAL A 23 20.89 -4.31 19.99
CA VAL A 23 21.50 -3.46 18.96
C VAL A 23 20.41 -2.81 18.09
N PRO A 24 20.35 -1.46 18.02
CA PRO A 24 19.42 -0.77 17.14
C PRO A 24 19.86 -0.87 15.67
N PHE A 25 18.91 -1.13 14.76
CA PHE A 25 19.11 -1.05 13.33
C PHE A 25 17.85 -0.55 12.63
N ALA A 26 18.00 0.21 11.54
CA ALA A 26 16.90 0.80 10.79
C ALA A 26 16.30 -0.22 9.80
N ALA A 27 15.49 -1.15 10.31
CA ALA A 27 14.83 -2.15 9.47
C ALA A 27 13.96 -1.50 8.38
N GLY A 28 13.28 -0.40 8.72
CA GLY A 28 12.44 0.36 7.79
C GLY A 28 13.19 1.37 6.94
N TYR A 29 14.52 1.28 6.81
CA TYR A 29 15.30 2.25 6.05
C TYR A 29 14.81 2.33 4.58
N PRO A 30 14.43 3.51 4.06
CA PRO A 30 13.92 3.64 2.70
C PRO A 30 14.95 3.28 1.62
N GLN A 31 14.63 2.26 0.83
CA GLN A 31 15.36 1.79 -0.34
C GLN A 31 14.60 2.18 -1.62
N CYS A 32 14.38 3.47 -1.82
CA CYS A 32 13.70 4.01 -3.00
C CYS A 32 14.30 5.34 -3.42
N ASN A 33 13.98 5.75 -4.65
CA ASN A 33 14.51 6.97 -5.25
C ASN A 33 13.88 8.25 -4.66
N THR A 34 14.60 9.36 -4.79
CA THR A 34 14.25 10.68 -4.20
C THR A 34 12.92 11.24 -4.67
N GLY A 35 12.44 10.87 -5.87
CA GLY A 35 11.12 11.27 -6.35
C GLY A 35 9.96 10.75 -5.51
N TRP A 36 10.21 9.74 -4.66
CA TRP A 36 9.23 9.21 -3.72
C TRP A 36 9.46 9.67 -2.27
N ARG A 37 10.40 10.59 -2.03
CA ARG A 37 10.71 11.13 -0.68
C ARG A 37 9.44 11.55 0.07
N ASP A 38 8.60 12.37 -0.55
CA ASP A 38 7.41 12.91 0.11
C ASP A 38 6.36 11.82 0.36
N ILE A 39 6.28 10.83 -0.54
CA ILE A 39 5.38 9.67 -0.42
C ILE A 39 5.76 8.86 0.83
N VAL A 40 7.04 8.53 0.96
CA VAL A 40 7.55 7.75 2.10
C VAL A 40 7.50 8.57 3.38
N THR A 41 7.80 9.87 3.33
CA THR A 41 7.69 10.76 4.49
C THR A 41 6.26 10.80 5.03
N ASN A 42 5.27 10.96 4.15
CA ASN A 42 3.85 10.98 4.53
C ASN A 42 3.37 9.62 5.03
N LEU A 43 3.81 8.52 4.41
CA LEU A 43 3.55 7.16 4.88
C LEU A 43 4.01 6.98 6.34
N VAL A 44 5.29 7.27 6.60
CA VAL A 44 5.89 7.08 7.93
C VAL A 44 5.19 7.96 8.97
N ALA A 45 4.88 9.21 8.63
CA ALA A 45 4.13 10.10 9.52
C ALA A 45 2.73 9.56 9.84
N ARG A 46 1.99 9.04 8.85
CA ARG A 46 0.66 8.44 9.05
C ARG A 46 0.72 7.18 9.92
N VAL A 47 1.70 6.32 9.67
CA VAL A 47 1.90 5.09 10.46
C VAL A 47 2.28 5.42 11.89
N SER A 48 3.22 6.35 12.11
CA SER A 48 3.60 6.82 13.44
C SER A 48 2.41 7.39 14.21
N ALA A 49 1.60 8.24 13.57
CA ALA A 49 0.38 8.79 14.18
C ALA A 49 -0.67 7.72 14.50
N ALA A 50 -0.87 6.72 13.62
CA ALA A 50 -1.80 5.62 13.85
C ALA A 50 -1.33 4.69 14.99
N ALA A 51 -0.02 4.46 15.08
CA ALA A 51 0.59 3.54 16.01
C ALA A 51 0.88 4.12 17.40
N VAL A 52 0.43 5.34 17.72
CA VAL A 52 0.65 5.96 19.04
C VAL A 52 0.15 5.02 20.15
N GLY A 53 1.07 4.64 21.05
CA GLY A 53 0.80 3.71 22.15
C GLY A 53 0.92 2.23 21.80
N TYR A 54 1.33 1.88 20.58
CA TYR A 54 1.49 0.50 20.12
C TYR A 54 2.91 0.24 19.56
N SER A 55 3.41 -0.98 19.75
CA SER A 55 4.71 -1.41 19.21
C SER A 55 4.53 -1.86 17.76
N VAL A 56 4.70 -0.93 16.82
CA VAL A 56 4.59 -1.13 15.36
C VAL A 56 5.91 -0.76 14.69
N GLN A 57 6.36 -1.61 13.76
CA GLN A 57 7.61 -1.40 13.03
C GLN A 57 7.39 -1.62 11.54
N LEU A 58 7.82 -0.65 10.73
CA LEU A 58 8.05 -0.85 9.30
C LEU A 58 9.36 -1.63 9.14
N THR A 59 9.29 -2.77 8.45
CA THR A 59 10.42 -3.69 8.30
C THR A 59 11.03 -3.65 6.92
N GLU A 60 10.36 -3.04 5.95
CA GLU A 60 10.87 -2.87 4.60
C GLU A 60 10.11 -1.74 3.91
N ILE A 61 10.84 -0.86 3.22
CA ILE A 61 10.31 0.18 2.35
C ILE A 61 11.20 0.18 1.12
N GLN A 62 10.76 -0.43 0.02
CA GLN A 62 11.60 -0.61 -1.17
C GLN A 62 10.83 -0.32 -2.46
N GLU A 63 11.56 0.12 -3.49
CA GLU A 63 11.08 0.03 -4.86
C GLU A 63 11.28 -1.39 -5.40
N ARG A 64 10.23 -2.01 -5.93
CA ARG A 64 10.31 -3.26 -6.68
C ARG A 64 9.38 -3.23 -7.88
N HIS A 65 9.92 -3.43 -9.08
CA HIS A 65 9.17 -3.45 -10.34
C HIS A 65 8.29 -2.21 -10.56
N GLY A 66 8.84 -1.01 -10.31
CA GLY A 66 8.11 0.25 -10.45
C GLY A 66 7.03 0.50 -9.40
N ARG A 67 6.97 -0.32 -8.33
CA ARG A 67 6.03 -0.19 -7.23
C ARG A 67 6.76 0.02 -5.90
N LEU A 68 6.11 0.72 -4.98
CA LEU A 68 6.53 0.77 -3.59
C LEU A 68 6.02 -0.49 -2.89
N ILE A 69 6.91 -1.19 -2.19
CA ILE A 69 6.60 -2.37 -1.38
C ILE A 69 6.89 -2.02 0.07
N ILE A 70 5.90 -2.24 0.94
CA ILE A 70 5.97 -1.92 2.37
C ILE A 70 5.64 -3.17 3.17
N TYR A 71 6.55 -3.56 4.06
CA TYR A 71 6.27 -4.57 5.08
C TYR A 71 6.30 -3.93 6.46
N TRP A 72 5.45 -4.43 7.33
CA TRP A 72 5.36 -3.99 8.70
C TRP A 72 4.96 -5.15 9.61
N LYS A 73 5.15 -4.95 10.91
CA LYS A 73 4.76 -5.89 11.95
C LYS A 73 4.39 -5.16 13.23
N ALA A 74 3.62 -5.84 14.08
CA ALA A 74 3.41 -5.45 15.46
C ALA A 74 3.93 -6.54 16.40
N GLU A 75 4.34 -6.15 17.60
CA GLU A 75 4.78 -7.08 18.64
C GLU A 75 3.60 -7.79 19.32
N THR A 76 2.46 -7.10 19.41
CA THR A 76 1.21 -7.60 19.97
C THR A 76 0.07 -7.40 18.99
N ALA A 77 -1.05 -8.11 19.21
CA ALA A 77 -2.27 -7.84 18.46
C ALA A 77 -2.69 -6.37 18.60
N LEU A 78 -3.06 -5.76 17.46
CA LEU A 78 -3.51 -4.37 17.42
C LEU A 78 -5.04 -4.28 17.45
N PRO A 79 -5.61 -3.22 18.02
CA PRO A 79 -7.01 -2.92 17.79
C PRO A 79 -7.28 -2.72 16.30
N ILE A 80 -8.43 -3.21 15.83
CA ILE A 80 -8.83 -3.15 14.41
C ILE A 80 -8.68 -1.74 13.81
N ARG A 81 -9.00 -0.69 14.57
CA ARG A 81 -8.87 0.71 14.12
C ARG A 81 -7.42 1.11 13.78
N VAL A 82 -6.44 0.58 14.50
CA VAL A 82 -5.03 0.88 14.31
C VAL A 82 -4.50 0.13 13.09
N GLU A 83 -4.82 -1.16 13.00
CA GLU A 83 -4.46 -1.99 11.85
C GLU A 83 -5.04 -1.41 10.54
N ARG A 84 -6.30 -0.96 10.58
CA ARG A 84 -6.96 -0.25 9.47
C ARG A 84 -6.21 1.02 9.07
N ALA A 85 -5.92 1.90 10.02
CA ALA A 85 -5.24 3.15 9.73
C ALA A 85 -3.83 2.94 9.12
N ILE A 86 -3.11 1.89 9.55
CA ILE A 86 -1.84 1.48 8.96
C ILE A 86 -2.04 0.95 7.54
N ALA A 87 -3.02 0.07 7.33
CA ALA A 87 -3.34 -0.49 6.01
C ALA A 87 -3.73 0.61 5.01
N ASP A 88 -4.54 1.59 5.44
CA ASP A 88 -4.96 2.73 4.62
C ASP A 88 -3.76 3.62 4.26
N ALA A 89 -2.87 3.89 5.23
CA ALA A 89 -1.65 4.66 4.99
C ALA A 89 -0.73 3.99 3.96
N ILE A 90 -0.56 2.67 4.05
CA ILE A 90 0.20 1.86 3.09
C ILE A 90 -0.45 1.89 1.72
N ALA A 91 -1.76 1.64 1.63
CA ALA A 91 -2.49 1.63 0.36
C ALA A 91 -2.37 2.97 -0.37
N LEU A 92 -2.50 4.10 0.34
CA LEU A 92 -2.31 5.43 -0.22
C LEU A 92 -0.87 5.64 -0.73
N ALA A 93 0.13 5.21 0.03
CA ALA A 93 1.54 5.35 -0.36
C ALA A 93 1.87 4.52 -1.62
N GLU A 94 1.42 3.27 -1.67
CA GLU A 94 1.59 2.41 -2.85
C GLU A 94 0.88 2.97 -4.08
N ALA A 95 -0.34 3.47 -3.91
CA ALA A 95 -1.11 4.07 -5.00
C ALA A 95 -0.49 5.37 -5.51
N ARG A 96 -0.02 6.22 -4.59
CA ARG A 96 0.73 7.43 -4.96
C ARG A 96 2.01 7.09 -5.70
N ALA A 97 2.77 6.10 -5.24
CA ALA A 97 4.01 5.67 -5.88
C ALA A 97 3.79 5.12 -7.30
N ALA A 98 2.74 4.33 -7.50
CA ALA A 98 2.39 3.73 -8.80
C ALA A 98 2.07 4.76 -9.90
N CYS A 99 1.73 6.01 -9.52
CA CYS A 99 1.49 7.11 -10.44
C CYS A 99 2.46 8.30 -10.26
N SER A 100 3.60 8.09 -9.58
CA SER A 100 4.63 9.11 -9.35
C SER A 100 5.98 8.68 -9.92
N CYS A 101 6.66 9.58 -10.62
CA CYS A 101 7.98 9.32 -11.16
C CYS A 101 8.96 9.02 -10.02
N THR A 102 9.67 7.90 -10.11
CA THR A 102 10.71 7.52 -9.12
C THR A 102 11.82 8.57 -9.00
N VAL A 103 12.13 9.29 -10.08
CA VAL A 103 13.21 10.27 -10.13
C VAL A 103 12.79 11.64 -9.57
N CYS A 104 11.64 12.18 -10.00
CA CYS A 104 11.25 13.56 -9.68
C CYS A 104 9.89 13.73 -8.99
N GLY A 105 9.14 12.65 -8.78
CA GLY A 105 7.82 12.72 -8.12
C GLY A 105 6.70 13.31 -8.96
N ALA A 106 6.95 13.73 -10.21
CA ALA A 106 5.88 14.18 -11.12
C ALA A 106 4.89 13.06 -11.47
N SER A 107 3.71 13.42 -11.99
CA SER A 107 2.75 12.44 -12.50
C SER A 107 3.40 11.51 -13.53
N ALA A 108 3.15 10.22 -13.40
CA ALA A 108 3.86 9.17 -14.11
C ALA A 108 2.95 7.99 -14.44
N ARG A 109 3.47 7.11 -15.30
CA ARG A 109 2.90 5.80 -15.59
C ARG A 109 4.01 4.76 -15.65
N LEU A 110 3.61 3.49 -15.69
CA LEU A 110 4.54 2.37 -15.75
C LEU A 110 5.12 2.20 -17.16
N PHE A 111 6.42 2.01 -17.26
CA PHE A 111 7.17 1.68 -18.47
C PHE A 111 7.92 0.36 -18.28
N SER A 112 8.15 -0.34 -19.39
CA SER A 112 8.95 -1.55 -19.47
C SER A 112 10.16 -1.29 -20.37
N ASP A 113 11.36 -1.50 -19.81
CA ASP A 113 12.63 -1.38 -20.52
C ASP A 113 13.47 -2.64 -20.27
N ALA A 114 13.74 -3.42 -21.32
CA ALA A 114 14.47 -4.68 -21.25
C ALA A 114 13.98 -5.64 -20.12
N GLY A 115 12.67 -5.69 -19.87
CA GLY A 115 12.06 -6.52 -18.82
C GLY A 115 12.05 -5.90 -17.41
N GLN A 116 12.65 -4.72 -17.24
CA GLN A 116 12.56 -3.93 -16.01
C GLN A 116 11.36 -3.00 -16.05
N LEU A 117 10.63 -2.95 -14.93
CA LEU A 117 9.48 -2.06 -14.77
C LEU A 117 9.87 -0.81 -13.99
N LEU A 118 9.52 0.36 -14.53
CA LEU A 118 9.84 1.66 -13.95
C LEU A 118 8.63 2.60 -14.04
N THR A 119 8.29 3.26 -12.94
CA THR A 119 7.26 4.31 -12.94
C THR A 119 7.92 5.66 -13.19
N ALA A 120 7.67 6.25 -14.36
CA ALA A 120 8.34 7.47 -14.81
C ALA A 120 7.39 8.47 -15.47
N CYS A 121 7.71 9.76 -15.36
CA CYS A 121 7.07 10.81 -16.15
C CYS A 121 7.63 10.80 -17.57
N THR A 122 7.01 11.51 -18.51
CA THR A 122 7.45 11.58 -19.91
C THR A 122 8.91 12.03 -20.07
N LYS A 123 9.41 12.88 -19.16
CA LYS A 123 10.80 13.38 -19.17
C LYS A 123 11.83 12.33 -18.75
N HIS A 124 11.46 11.42 -17.85
CA HIS A 124 12.35 10.37 -17.32
C HIS A 124 11.98 8.98 -17.84
N ALA A 125 11.02 8.90 -18.77
CA ALA A 125 10.56 7.67 -19.35
C ALA A 125 11.68 6.99 -20.12
N ARG A 126 11.78 5.67 -19.97
CA ARG A 126 12.64 4.79 -20.75
C ARG A 126 11.84 3.54 -21.12
N GLY A 127 12.10 3.00 -22.30
CA GLY A 127 11.37 1.84 -22.81
C GLY A 127 9.94 2.15 -23.27
N ILE A 128 9.10 1.13 -23.27
CA ILE A 128 7.75 1.16 -23.83
C ILE A 128 6.74 1.31 -22.69
N PRO A 129 5.74 2.21 -22.80
CA PRO A 129 4.70 2.30 -21.78
C PRO A 129 3.93 0.98 -21.67
N VAL A 130 3.75 0.52 -20.43
CA VAL A 130 2.92 -0.66 -20.16
C VAL A 130 1.47 -0.31 -20.51
N ARG A 131 0.83 -1.18 -21.30
CA ARG A 131 -0.57 -0.97 -21.70
C ARG A 131 -1.47 -1.12 -20.49
N VAL A 132 -2.27 -0.10 -20.22
CA VAL A 132 -3.36 -0.12 -19.25
C VAL A 132 -4.65 -0.12 -20.04
N ARG A 133 -5.63 -0.93 -19.61
CA ARG A 133 -6.97 -0.90 -20.20
C ARG A 133 -7.55 0.50 -20.01
N PRO A 134 -8.09 1.16 -21.06
CA PRO A 134 -8.74 2.45 -20.90
C PRO A 134 -9.77 2.42 -19.77
N GLY A 135 -9.73 3.42 -18.89
CA GLY A 135 -10.55 3.49 -17.68
C GLY A 135 -9.93 2.79 -16.46
N ALA A 136 -8.92 1.93 -16.62
CA ALA A 136 -8.24 1.26 -15.51
C ALA A 136 -7.04 2.04 -14.94
N GLU A 137 -6.84 3.28 -15.36
CA GLU A 137 -5.74 4.13 -14.89
C GLU A 137 -5.87 4.40 -13.39
N ASN A 138 -4.81 4.16 -12.63
CA ASN A 138 -4.79 4.34 -11.17
C ASN A 138 -5.90 3.57 -10.45
N LEU A 139 -6.36 2.43 -10.99
CA LEU A 139 -7.16 1.47 -10.23
C LEU A 139 -6.26 0.64 -9.33
N HIS A 140 -6.65 0.56 -8.07
CA HIS A 140 -5.95 -0.22 -7.06
C HIS A 140 -6.92 -1.20 -6.41
N ILE A 141 -6.43 -2.42 -6.20
CA ILE A 141 -7.08 -3.38 -5.33
C ILE A 141 -6.78 -2.95 -3.91
N VAL A 142 -7.81 -2.59 -3.16
CA VAL A 142 -7.73 -2.09 -1.80
C VAL A 142 -8.59 -2.92 -0.89
N ARG A 143 -8.13 -3.09 0.35
CA ARG A 143 -8.91 -3.79 1.38
C ARG A 143 -9.71 -2.77 2.17
N THR A 144 -11.03 -2.76 1.97
CA THR A 144 -11.96 -1.88 2.68
C THR A 144 -12.60 -2.65 3.83
N PHE A 145 -12.61 -2.08 5.03
CA PHE A 145 -13.20 -2.71 6.20
C PHE A 145 -14.63 -2.19 6.43
N VAL A 146 -15.62 -3.07 6.30
CA VAL A 146 -17.05 -2.73 6.43
C VAL A 146 -17.54 -3.11 7.83
N GLY A 147 -17.95 -2.11 8.63
CA GLY A 147 -18.46 -2.29 9.99
C GLY A 147 -17.41 -2.79 11.01
N ASP A 148 -17.89 -3.45 12.06
CA ASP A 148 -17.10 -4.00 13.18
C ASP A 148 -16.66 -5.45 12.94
N GLY A 149 -16.96 -5.99 11.76
CA GLY A 149 -16.76 -7.39 11.42
C GLY A 149 -15.30 -7.78 11.20
N VAL A 150 -14.98 -9.02 11.56
CA VAL A 150 -13.71 -9.68 11.23
C VAL A 150 -13.70 -10.03 9.73
N GLY A 151 -13.23 -9.10 8.90
CA GLY A 151 -13.05 -9.35 7.46
C GLY A 151 -13.17 -8.10 6.61
N GLY A 152 -12.04 -7.57 6.14
CA GLY A 152 -12.03 -6.54 5.09
C GLY A 152 -12.52 -7.11 3.76
N VAL A 153 -13.41 -6.38 3.09
CA VAL A 153 -13.84 -6.58 1.71
C VAL A 153 -12.73 -6.11 0.77
N ILE A 154 -12.36 -6.93 -0.21
CA ILE A 154 -11.42 -6.52 -1.25
C ILE A 154 -12.22 -5.86 -2.37
N GLY A 155 -11.88 -4.63 -2.73
CA GLY A 155 -12.54 -3.86 -3.77
C GLY A 155 -11.55 -3.13 -4.68
N CYS A 156 -12.04 -2.65 -5.81
CA CYS A 156 -11.28 -1.78 -6.71
C CYS A 156 -11.67 -0.33 -6.45
N GLN A 157 -10.70 0.52 -6.15
CA GLN A 157 -10.89 1.96 -6.03
C GLN A 157 -9.93 2.71 -6.96
N ARG A 158 -10.35 3.89 -7.42
CA ARG A 158 -9.48 4.77 -8.19
C ARG A 158 -8.72 5.67 -7.24
N TYR A 159 -7.43 5.84 -7.47
CA TYR A 159 -6.62 6.75 -6.69
C TYR A 159 -6.58 8.14 -7.33
N ASP A 160 -6.97 9.15 -6.55
CA ASP A 160 -6.88 10.57 -6.88
C ASP A 160 -5.57 11.13 -6.33
N ARG A 161 -4.62 11.34 -7.25
CA ARG A 161 -3.29 11.88 -6.93
C ARG A 161 -3.32 13.28 -6.34
N VAL A 162 -4.24 14.13 -6.79
CA VAL A 162 -4.28 15.55 -6.41
C VAL A 162 -4.69 15.66 -4.95
N HIS A 163 -5.72 14.91 -4.56
CA HIS A 163 -6.26 14.94 -3.20
C HIS A 163 -5.69 13.86 -2.27
N ASP A 164 -4.80 13.00 -2.78
CA ASP A 164 -4.16 11.92 -2.01
C ASP A 164 -5.17 10.99 -1.33
N ARG A 165 -6.18 10.55 -2.09
CA ARG A 165 -7.28 9.73 -1.58
C ARG A 165 -7.77 8.72 -2.61
N PHE A 166 -8.43 7.67 -2.12
CA PHE A 166 -9.23 6.80 -2.98
C PHE A 166 -10.61 7.41 -3.23
N THR A 167 -11.13 7.18 -4.43
CA THR A 167 -12.51 7.45 -4.84
C THR A 167 -13.13 6.16 -5.34
N ASP A 168 -14.44 6.04 -5.20
CA ASP A 168 -15.16 4.89 -5.75
C ASP A 168 -14.94 4.79 -7.26
N SER A 169 -14.86 3.57 -7.76
CA SER A 169 -14.69 3.30 -9.19
C SER A 169 -15.95 2.64 -9.74
N ASP A 170 -16.47 3.19 -10.83
CA ASP A 170 -17.65 2.65 -11.53
C ASP A 170 -17.37 1.29 -12.22
N LEU A 171 -16.15 0.76 -12.11
CA LEU A 171 -15.66 -0.38 -12.91
C LEU A 171 -15.96 -1.76 -12.33
N ILE A 172 -16.62 -1.84 -11.19
CA ILE A 172 -17.34 -3.04 -10.74
C ILE A 172 -18.61 -2.53 -10.06
N GLY A 173 -19.76 -2.73 -10.70
CA GLY A 173 -21.05 -2.42 -10.09
C GLY A 173 -21.11 -3.06 -8.70
N ALA A 174 -21.37 -2.25 -7.67
CA ALA A 174 -21.64 -2.73 -6.33
C ALA A 174 -22.77 -3.79 -6.30
N ASP A 175 -23.59 -3.82 -7.36
CA ASP A 175 -24.70 -4.73 -7.58
C ASP A 175 -24.27 -6.19 -7.85
N ASP A 176 -23.08 -6.42 -8.43
CA ASP A 176 -22.60 -7.78 -8.77
C ASP A 176 -22.11 -8.54 -7.52
N TRP A 177 -21.72 -7.81 -6.47
CA TRP A 177 -21.30 -8.41 -5.20
C TRP A 177 -22.46 -8.99 -4.39
N HIS A 178 -23.66 -8.43 -4.51
CA HIS A 178 -24.86 -8.98 -3.87
C HIS A 178 -25.29 -10.32 -4.51
N GLU A 179 -25.04 -10.51 -5.81
CA GLU A 179 -25.39 -11.74 -6.52
C GLU A 179 -24.39 -12.89 -6.26
N ILE A 180 -23.11 -12.59 -6.10
CA ILE A 180 -22.12 -13.59 -5.66
C ILE A 180 -22.45 -14.09 -4.24
N ARG A 181 -22.97 -13.20 -3.38
CA ARG A 181 -23.36 -13.50 -1.99
C ARG A 181 -24.61 -14.40 -1.89
N SER A 182 -25.49 -14.39 -2.90
CA SER A 182 -26.69 -15.25 -2.93
C SER A 182 -26.41 -16.65 -3.50
N ARG A 183 -25.43 -16.79 -4.40
CA ARG A 183 -25.03 -18.11 -4.97
C ARG A 183 -24.17 -18.97 -4.03
N GLY A 184 -23.45 -18.36 -3.08
CA GLY A 184 -22.65 -19.07 -2.06
C GLY A 184 -23.44 -19.76 -0.94
N LYS A 185 -24.78 -19.67 -0.93
CA LYS A 185 -25.66 -20.32 0.07
C LYS A 185 -26.40 -21.56 -0.46
N SER A 186 -25.88 -22.22 -1.50
CA SER A 186 -26.40 -23.54 -1.86
C SER A 186 -25.96 -24.56 -0.81
N LYS A 187 -26.95 -25.04 -0.05
CA LYS A 187 -26.83 -26.05 1.01
C LYS A 187 -26.11 -27.28 0.46
N ILE A 188 -24.92 -27.58 1.00
CA ILE A 188 -24.38 -28.93 0.93
C ILE A 188 -25.32 -29.82 1.77
N PRO A 189 -25.95 -30.87 1.21
CA PRO A 189 -26.74 -31.80 2.00
C PRO A 189 -25.79 -32.53 2.95
N ARG A 190 -26.08 -32.49 4.25
CA ARG A 190 -25.50 -33.42 5.22
C ARG A 190 -25.99 -34.82 4.85
N THR A 191 -25.10 -35.68 4.41
CA THR A 191 -25.34 -37.12 4.40
C THR A 191 -25.14 -37.62 5.83
N ASP A 192 -26.24 -37.98 6.48
CA ASP A 192 -26.23 -38.69 7.75
C ASP A 192 -25.63 -40.08 7.51
N ASN A 193 -24.46 -40.34 8.10
CA ASN A 193 -23.93 -41.69 8.23
C ASN A 193 -24.71 -42.38 9.34
N LYS A 194 -25.52 -43.38 8.96
CA LYS A 194 -25.97 -44.43 9.88
C LYS A 194 -25.19 -45.70 9.57
N ASP A 195 -24.50 -46.15 10.61
CA ASP A 195 -23.99 -47.49 10.95
C ASP A 195 -23.13 -48.26 9.93
#